data_AF-A0A0R3SJ13-F1
#
_entry.id   AF-A0A0R3SJ13-F1
#
_cell.length_a   1.000
_cell.length_b   1.000
_cell.length_c   1.000
_cell.angle_alpha   90.00
_cell.angle_beta   90.00
_cell.angle_gamma   90.00
#
_symmetry.space_group_name_H-M   'P 1'
#
loop_
_entity.id
_entity.type
_entity.pdbx_description
1 polymer ?
#
loop_
_entity_poly.entity_id
_entity_poly.type
_entity_poly.pdbx_seq_one_letter_code
_entity_poly.pdbx_strand_id
1 'polypeptide(L)'
;MRSLVLLALVCGVGLRFGAVRSQTLSKEEFDTCIKKCSDQYEGCLQKANGLWENFFKNRKKIFEIVNTCCLKNEKKEGALGTDSFAACTKVSCGSQLYG
;
A
#
# COMPACT_ATOMS: atom_id res chain seq x y z
N MET A 1 10.82 -40.62 -46.24
CA MET A 1 9.40 -40.59 -45.79
C MET A 1 9.35 -40.88 -44.30
N ARG A 2 8.82 -39.90 -43.54
CA ARG A 2 8.17 -40.01 -42.21
C ARG A 2 8.94 -40.73 -41.08
N SER A 3 9.47 -39.94 -40.14
CA SER A 3 9.43 -40.26 -38.71
C SER A 3 9.19 -38.97 -37.91
N LEU A 4 8.06 -38.96 -37.19
CA LEU A 4 7.70 -37.97 -36.16
C LEU A 4 8.55 -38.18 -34.90
N VAL A 5 9.03 -37.11 -34.28
CA VAL A 5 9.05 -36.97 -32.81
C VAL A 5 8.82 -35.50 -32.45
N LEU A 6 7.73 -35.25 -31.72
CA LEU A 6 7.37 -34.00 -31.04
C LEU A 6 8.34 -33.70 -29.90
N LEU A 7 8.57 -32.41 -29.57
CA LEU A 7 8.18 -31.85 -28.26
C LEU A 7 8.57 -30.39 -28.11
N ALA A 8 7.61 -29.63 -27.60
CA ALA A 8 7.64 -28.20 -27.32
C ALA A 8 8.64 -27.82 -26.22
N LEU A 9 9.25 -26.64 -26.35
CA LEU A 9 9.75 -25.84 -25.23
C LEU A 9 9.80 -24.36 -25.67
N VAL A 10 8.61 -23.81 -25.91
CA VAL A 10 8.37 -22.36 -25.90
C VAL A 10 7.89 -22.00 -24.49
N CYS A 11 8.22 -20.80 -24.02
CA CYS A 11 7.82 -20.17 -22.75
C CYS A 11 8.77 -20.34 -21.55
N GLY A 12 10.04 -19.99 -21.74
CA GLY A 12 10.94 -19.59 -20.66
C GLY A 12 10.83 -18.09 -20.30
N VAL A 13 9.63 -17.54 -20.14
CA VAL A 13 9.44 -16.23 -19.50
C VAL A 13 8.85 -16.50 -18.12
N GLY A 14 9.74 -16.72 -17.15
CA GLY A 14 9.37 -16.76 -15.74
C GLY A 14 8.99 -15.37 -15.26
N LEU A 15 7.81 -14.90 -15.64
CA LEU A 15 7.09 -13.88 -14.87
C LEU A 15 6.78 -14.51 -13.52
N ARG A 16 7.62 -14.22 -12.52
CA ARG A 16 7.25 -14.42 -11.13
C ARG A 16 6.16 -13.40 -10.80
N PHE A 17 4.93 -13.74 -11.15
CA PHE A 17 3.76 -13.13 -10.53
C PHE A 17 3.88 -13.40 -9.03
N GLY A 18 4.26 -12.37 -8.26
CA GLY A 18 4.09 -12.40 -6.82
C GLY A 18 2.61 -12.61 -6.56
N ALA A 19 2.23 -13.83 -6.21
CA ALA A 19 0.88 -14.13 -5.79
C ALA A 19 0.60 -13.27 -4.55
N VAL A 20 -0.22 -12.23 -4.72
CA VAL A 20 -0.82 -11.51 -3.61
C VAL A 20 -1.74 -12.51 -2.92
N ARG A 21 -1.18 -13.22 -1.93
CA ARG A 21 -1.95 -14.08 -1.05
C ARG A 21 -2.81 -13.15 -0.21
N SER A 22 -4.10 -13.13 -0.47
CA SER A 22 -5.10 -12.63 0.48
C SER A 22 -5.09 -13.57 1.68
N GLN A 23 -4.13 -13.39 2.59
CA GLN A 23 -4.15 -14.05 3.88
C GLN A 23 -5.19 -13.33 4.74
N THR A 24 -6.23 -14.06 5.13
CA THR A 24 -7.14 -13.61 6.18
C THR A 24 -6.37 -13.61 7.49
N LEU A 25 -5.96 -12.43 7.93
CA LEU A 25 -5.33 -12.23 9.23
C LEU A 25 -6.36 -12.54 10.33
N SER A 26 -5.91 -13.13 11.44
CA SER A 26 -6.69 -13.10 12.67
C SER A 26 -6.88 -11.65 13.13
N LYS A 27 -7.85 -11.42 14.03
CA LYS A 27 -8.10 -10.07 14.57
C LYS A 27 -6.83 -9.47 15.18
N GLU A 28 -6.07 -10.25 15.95
CA GLU A 28 -4.86 -9.78 16.63
C GLU A 28 -3.74 -9.41 15.63
N GLU A 29 -3.55 -10.23 14.60
CA GLU A 29 -2.60 -9.94 13.53
C GLU A 29 -3.02 -8.72 12.71
N PHE A 30 -4.32 -8.57 12.43
CA PHE A 30 -4.86 -7.40 11.77
C PHE A 30 -4.64 -6.13 12.58
N ASP A 31 -4.99 -6.13 13.87
CA ASP A 31 -4.79 -4.99 14.76
C ASP A 31 -3.31 -4.60 14.86
N THR A 32 -2.42 -5.60 14.95
CA THR A 32 -0.96 -5.39 14.95
C THR A 32 -0.49 -4.79 13.63
N CYS A 33 -1.01 -5.26 12.50
CA CYS A 33 -0.69 -4.73 11.18
C CYS A 33 -1.15 -3.26 11.03
N ILE A 34 -2.39 -2.97 11.42
CA ILE A 34 -2.93 -1.61 11.39
C ILE A 34 -2.10 -0.69 12.28
N LYS A 35 -1.75 -1.12 13.50
CA LYS A 35 -0.91 -0.32 14.40
C LYS A 35 0.42 0.05 13.74
N LYS A 36 1.10 -0.90 13.11
CA LYS A 36 2.35 -0.63 12.38
C LYS A 36 2.16 0.40 11.25
N CYS A 37 1.07 0.29 10.48
CA CYS A 37 0.75 1.27 9.44
C CYS A 37 0.42 2.65 10.03
N SER A 38 -0.24 2.70 11.19
CA SER A 38 -0.55 3.93 11.92
C SER A 38 0.70 4.61 12.48
N ASP A 39 1.65 3.85 13.04
CA ASP A 39 2.92 4.40 13.56
C ASP A 39 3.71 5.10 12.45
N GLN A 40 3.76 4.51 11.25
CA GLN A 40 4.33 5.14 10.05
C GLN A 40 3.61 6.46 9.70
N TYR A 41 2.29 6.47 9.83
CA TYR A 41 1.45 7.61 9.48
C TYR A 41 1.56 8.76 10.50
N GLU A 42 1.68 8.45 11.79
CA GLU A 42 1.82 9.44 12.86
C GLU A 42 3.03 10.35 12.64
N GLY A 43 4.20 9.77 12.32
CA GLY A 43 5.40 10.54 11.99
C GLY A 43 5.22 11.46 10.79
N CYS A 44 4.33 11.12 9.86
CA CYS A 44 3.98 11.98 8.72
C CYS A 44 3.06 13.13 9.14
N LEU A 45 2.05 12.86 9.98
CA LEU A 45 1.10 13.84 10.49
C LEU A 45 1.73 14.87 11.43
N GLN A 46 2.83 14.55 12.10
CA GLN A 46 3.58 15.52 12.92
C GLN A 46 3.98 16.78 12.12
N LYS A 47 4.09 16.67 10.78
CA LYS A 47 4.35 17.83 9.89
C LYS A 47 3.20 18.83 9.85
N ALA A 48 1.98 18.39 10.17
CA ALA A 48 0.80 19.24 10.28
C ALA A 48 0.59 19.79 11.70
N ASN A 49 1.46 19.43 12.66
CA ASN A 49 1.35 19.93 14.03
C ASN A 49 1.43 21.47 14.05
N GLY A 50 0.58 22.11 14.87
CA GLY A 50 0.42 23.56 14.93
C GLY A 50 -0.28 24.20 13.73
N LEU A 51 -0.45 23.51 12.59
CA LEU A 51 -1.23 24.05 11.47
C LEU A 51 -2.74 24.03 11.76
N TRP A 52 -3.18 23.08 12.57
CA TRP A 52 -4.59 22.86 12.91
C TRP A 52 -5.21 24.02 13.71
N GLU A 53 -4.44 24.70 14.55
CA GLU A 53 -4.92 25.84 15.36
C GLU A 53 -5.53 26.95 14.50
N ASN A 54 -5.02 27.13 13.28
CA ASN A 54 -5.55 28.07 12.30
C ASN A 54 -5.95 27.34 11.02
N PHE A 55 -6.81 26.33 11.14
CA PHE A 55 -7.24 25.47 10.03
C PHE A 55 -7.58 26.25 8.76
N PHE A 56 -8.44 27.28 8.83
CA PHE A 56 -8.88 28.00 7.63
C PHE A 56 -7.73 28.67 6.86
N LYS A 57 -6.74 29.21 7.59
CA LYS A 57 -5.53 29.82 7.01
C LYS A 57 -4.59 28.76 6.43
N ASN A 58 -4.49 27.61 7.09
CA ASN A 58 -3.53 26.56 6.76
C ASN A 58 -4.12 25.39 5.94
N ARG A 59 -5.42 25.42 5.63
CA ARG A 59 -6.17 24.26 5.08
C ARG A 59 -5.49 23.65 3.87
N LYS A 60 -4.94 24.47 2.97
CA LYS A 60 -4.24 24.00 1.77
C LYS A 60 -3.02 23.15 2.13
N LYS A 61 -2.20 23.65 3.06
CA LYS A 61 -0.99 22.96 3.52
C LYS A 61 -1.32 21.70 4.32
N ILE A 62 -2.37 21.76 5.14
CA ILE A 62 -2.90 20.60 5.85
C ILE A 62 -3.32 19.51 4.87
N PHE A 63 -4.17 19.84 3.88
CA PHE A 63 -4.62 18.87 2.90
C PHE A 63 -3.48 18.32 2.05
N GLU A 64 -2.49 19.13 1.71
CA GLU A 64 -1.29 18.67 1.00
C GLU A 64 -0.52 17.62 1.83
N ILE A 65 -0.30 17.88 3.11
CA ILE A 65 0.34 16.94 4.03
C ILE A 65 -0.50 15.67 4.18
N VAL A 66 -1.78 15.81 4.55
CA VAL A 66 -2.69 14.67 4.77
C VAL A 66 -2.80 13.82 3.51
N ASN A 67 -2.99 14.40 2.32
CA ASN A 67 -3.07 13.62 1.08
C ASN A 67 -1.77 12.87 0.79
N THR A 68 -0.63 13.49 1.08
CA THR A 68 0.69 12.83 0.91
C THR A 68 0.90 11.72 1.93
N CYS A 69 0.35 11.84 3.14
CA CYS A 69 0.50 10.87 4.21
C CYS A 69 -0.53 9.71 4.14
N CYS A 70 -1.79 10.00 3.78
CA CYS A 70 -2.89 9.04 3.71
C CYS A 70 -2.96 8.32 2.37
N LEU A 71 -2.82 9.06 1.26
CA LEU A 71 -3.29 8.62 -0.07
C LEU A 71 -2.20 8.63 -1.15
N LYS A 72 -0.93 8.87 -0.79
CA LYS A 72 0.14 8.82 -1.78
C LYS A 72 0.20 7.44 -2.44
N ASN A 73 0.08 7.42 -3.77
CA ASN A 73 0.18 6.24 -4.62
C ASN A 73 -0.84 5.11 -4.36
N GLU A 74 -1.82 5.24 -3.46
CA GLU A 74 -2.72 4.13 -3.08
C GLU A 74 -3.48 3.43 -4.25
N LYS A 75 -3.72 4.18 -5.33
CA LYS A 75 -4.41 3.70 -6.54
C LYS A 75 -3.45 3.10 -7.58
N LYS A 76 -2.13 3.25 -7.41
CA LYS A 76 -1.15 2.70 -8.35
C LYS A 76 -0.97 1.21 -8.11
N GLU A 77 -0.82 0.44 -9.19
CA GLU A 77 -0.62 -1.02 -9.10
C GLU A 77 0.67 -1.39 -8.38
N GLY A 78 1.71 -0.55 -8.47
CA GLY A 78 3.00 -0.72 -7.80
C GLY A 78 3.15 0.06 -6.49
N ALA A 79 2.06 0.36 -5.78
CA ALA A 79 2.12 1.07 -4.51
C ALA A 79 2.94 0.28 -3.48
N LEU A 80 3.83 0.96 -2.76
CA LEU A 80 4.59 0.37 -1.67
C LEU A 80 3.87 0.59 -0.35
N GLY A 81 3.99 -0.33 0.60
CA GLY A 81 3.43 -0.14 1.95
C GLY A 81 3.99 1.10 2.67
N THR A 82 5.16 1.59 2.26
CA THR A 82 5.78 2.81 2.78
C THR A 82 5.27 4.09 2.12
N ASP A 83 4.43 4.01 1.09
CA ASP A 83 3.98 5.21 0.35
C ASP A 83 3.00 6.05 1.16
N SER A 84 2.02 5.39 1.79
CA SER A 84 0.97 6.04 2.55
C SER A 84 0.30 5.05 3.50
N PHE A 85 -0.54 5.55 4.42
CA PHE A 85 -1.37 4.69 5.26
C PHE A 85 -2.27 3.76 4.43
N ALA A 86 -2.96 4.29 3.42
CA ALA A 86 -3.84 3.50 2.57
C ALA A 86 -3.08 2.45 1.74
N ALA A 87 -1.88 2.76 1.26
CA ALA A 87 -1.02 1.78 0.60
C ALA A 87 -0.52 0.70 1.57
N CYS A 88 -0.13 1.08 2.80
CA CYS A 88 0.29 0.15 3.84
C CYS A 88 -0.78 -0.87 4.19
N THR A 89 -1.99 -0.40 4.49
CA THR A 89 -3.11 -1.25 4.90
C THR A 89 -3.55 -2.18 3.77
N LYS A 90 -3.53 -1.69 2.52
CA LYS A 90 -3.84 -2.50 1.33
C LYS A 90 -2.81 -3.58 1.08
N VAL A 91 -1.52 -3.23 1.08
CA VAL A 91 -0.43 -4.14 0.72
C VAL A 91 -0.11 -5.12 1.86
N SER A 92 -0.11 -4.65 3.10
CA SER A 92 0.39 -5.41 4.26
C SER A 92 -0.72 -6.07 5.06
N CYS A 93 -1.90 -5.43 5.14
CA CYS A 93 -3.01 -5.90 5.98
C CYS A 93 -4.19 -6.44 5.16
N GLY A 94 -4.10 -6.40 3.83
CA GLY A 94 -5.15 -6.87 2.92
C GLY A 94 -6.46 -6.08 3.02
N SER A 95 -6.42 -4.84 3.50
CA SER A 95 -7.61 -4.01 3.73
C SER A 95 -7.46 -2.62 3.16
N GLN A 96 -8.53 -2.08 2.59
CA GLN A 96 -8.54 -0.74 2.01
C GLN A 96 -9.09 0.26 3.02
N LEU A 97 -8.17 0.91 3.74
CA LEU A 97 -8.50 1.92 4.74
C LEU A 97 -7.96 3.29 4.33
N TYR A 98 -8.67 4.31 4.75
CA TYR A 98 -8.29 5.71 4.55
C TYR A 98 -8.30 6.38 5.92
N GLY A 99 -7.20 7.05 6.25
CA GLY A 99 -7.06 7.84 7.49
C GLY A 99 -7.50 9.27 7.30
#